data_AF-A0A3D2IL09-F1
#
_entry.id   AF-A0A3D2IL09-F1
#
_cell.length_a   1.000
_cell.length_b   1.000
_cell.length_c   1.000
_cell.angle_alpha   90.00
_cell.angle_beta   90.00
_cell.angle_gamma   90.00
#
_symmetry.space_group_name_H-M   'P 1'
#
loop_
_entity.id
_entity.type
_entity.pdbx_description
1 polymer ?
#
loop_
_entity_poly.entity_id
_entity_poly.type
_entity_poly.pdbx_seq_one_letter_code
_entity_poly.pdbx_strand_id
1 'polypeptide(L)'
;MFSKLKYLNAPDSVEYRDRFFNYKYEKGFLFKSTNFNGVKGKYPICFLLWNLAKDRELKSISIDIADESAKTIGTKHLQLIEKGDVINKWFERPKNSNEYILPPLSNGISVRENNSDTRHRARPDFLASICSKGNDFQNSKYVVILSSPSVSAGAFTVNDENFEKALVLHAVRKIPRPTWLNDRNQFLIPHTEPNQEFYNDCIIWSLFSSSNETTSLSNVEYLGNTYQIKNNFYPFLIEELKKWEIKDPDFRQQLSVDENRFVAKWIKKSELSEEAKEVLTKAKEVYKFFYSHINEMATQNWKIENWDSGWYQIRRCLNEHNFATEEMNELKKVSDDLANKILPQIEEFGFLDKDEVYEEI
;
A
#
# COMPACT_ATOMS: atom_id res chain seq x y z
N MET A 1 -26.82 -20.45 -6.46
CA MET A 1 -27.08 -19.23 -5.67
C MET A 1 -26.28 -18.09 -6.26
N PHE A 2 -26.88 -16.91 -6.52
CA PHE A 2 -26.10 -15.72 -6.89
C PHE A 2 -25.43 -15.11 -5.66
N SER A 3 -24.11 -14.95 -5.70
CA SER A 3 -23.34 -14.45 -4.55
C SER A 3 -21.99 -13.86 -4.96
N LYS A 4 -21.32 -13.19 -4.02
CA LYS A 4 -19.88 -12.87 -4.15
C LYS A 4 -19.06 -14.09 -3.74
N LEU A 5 -17.81 -14.18 -4.18
CA LEU A 5 -16.88 -15.27 -3.82
C LEU A 5 -16.41 -15.29 -2.36
N LYS A 6 -16.81 -14.32 -1.53
CA LYS A 6 -16.26 -14.13 -0.17
C LYS A 6 -16.44 -15.33 0.76
N TYR A 7 -17.53 -16.10 0.63
CA TYR A 7 -17.73 -17.28 1.48
C TYR A 7 -16.75 -18.41 1.15
N LEU A 8 -16.06 -18.35 0.00
CA LEU A 8 -15.07 -19.32 -0.43
C LEU A 8 -13.64 -18.84 -0.20
N ASN A 9 -13.37 -17.55 -0.37
CA ASN A 9 -11.99 -17.06 -0.42
C ASN A 9 -11.65 -15.96 0.58
N ALA A 10 -12.60 -15.45 1.37
CA ALA A 10 -12.26 -14.47 2.39
C ALA A 10 -11.63 -15.18 3.61
N PRO A 11 -10.59 -14.60 4.24
CA PRO A 11 -9.91 -15.21 5.38
C PRO A 11 -10.84 -15.44 6.58
N ASP A 12 -11.79 -14.53 6.79
CA ASP A 12 -12.79 -14.61 7.86
C ASP A 12 -13.88 -15.67 7.59
N SER A 13 -14.00 -16.14 6.34
CA SER A 13 -14.95 -17.18 5.95
C SER A 13 -14.35 -18.59 6.01
N VAL A 14 -13.03 -18.74 6.23
CA VAL A 14 -12.35 -20.05 6.19
C VAL A 14 -12.99 -21.05 7.15
N GLU A 15 -13.26 -20.64 8.39
CA GLU A 15 -13.91 -21.52 9.36
C GLU A 15 -15.32 -21.93 8.91
N TYR A 16 -16.10 -20.98 8.40
CA TYR A 16 -17.44 -21.29 7.88
C TYR A 16 -17.38 -22.27 6.71
N ARG A 17 -16.53 -21.95 5.73
CA ARG A 17 -16.33 -22.74 4.52
C ARG A 17 -15.93 -24.17 4.84
N ASP A 18 -14.97 -24.37 5.73
CA ASP A 18 -14.37 -25.68 5.96
C ASP A 18 -15.14 -26.52 6.97
N ARG A 19 -15.84 -25.90 7.93
CA ARG A 19 -16.61 -26.63 8.95
C ARG A 19 -18.07 -26.85 8.58
N PHE A 20 -18.70 -25.89 7.88
CA PHE A 20 -20.15 -25.90 7.65
C PHE A 20 -20.55 -25.92 6.17
N PHE A 21 -19.67 -25.48 5.26
CA PHE A 21 -19.98 -25.40 3.82
C PHE A 21 -18.98 -26.21 2.97
N ASN A 22 -18.69 -27.45 3.41
CA ASN A 22 -17.69 -28.31 2.78
C ASN A 22 -18.28 -29.21 1.68
N TYR A 23 -19.03 -28.64 0.73
CA TYR A 23 -19.73 -29.41 -0.30
C TYR A 23 -18.94 -29.53 -1.61
N LYS A 24 -19.21 -30.60 -2.38
CA LYS A 24 -18.63 -30.78 -3.71
C LYS A 24 -19.13 -29.70 -4.67
N TYR A 25 -18.20 -28.98 -5.27
CA TYR A 25 -18.47 -28.08 -6.38
C TYR A 25 -18.76 -28.90 -7.65
N GLU A 26 -19.85 -28.56 -8.37
CA GLU A 26 -20.21 -29.25 -9.61
C GLU A 26 -19.90 -28.38 -10.84
N LYS A 27 -20.45 -27.16 -10.88
CA LYS A 27 -20.24 -26.19 -11.97
C LYS A 27 -20.77 -24.81 -11.59
N GLY A 28 -20.46 -23.82 -12.39
CA GLY A 28 -20.95 -22.47 -12.19
C GLY A 28 -20.22 -21.49 -13.07
N PHE A 29 -20.73 -20.27 -13.07
CA PHE A 29 -20.14 -19.17 -13.83
C PHE A 29 -20.09 -17.91 -12.98
N LEU A 30 -19.22 -17.00 -13.36
CA LEU A 30 -19.08 -15.67 -12.80
C LEU A 30 -19.24 -14.63 -13.91
N PHE A 31 -19.76 -13.47 -13.54
CA PHE A 31 -19.96 -12.35 -14.45
C PHE A 31 -19.86 -11.04 -13.68
N LYS A 32 -19.76 -9.95 -14.42
CA LYS A 32 -19.60 -8.62 -13.86
C LYS A 32 -20.89 -8.16 -13.18
N SER A 33 -20.77 -7.58 -11.99
CA SER A 33 -21.92 -7.14 -11.20
C SER A 33 -22.83 -6.12 -11.90
N THR A 34 -22.31 -5.38 -12.88
CA THR A 34 -23.06 -4.38 -13.67
C THR A 34 -24.09 -4.99 -14.61
N ASN A 35 -24.11 -6.31 -14.79
CA ASN A 35 -25.16 -6.99 -15.57
C ASN A 35 -26.52 -6.96 -14.82
N PHE A 36 -26.53 -6.72 -13.51
CA PHE A 36 -27.77 -6.41 -12.79
C PHE A 36 -28.12 -4.93 -12.92
N ASN A 37 -29.38 -4.66 -13.28
CA ASN A 37 -29.89 -3.30 -13.39
C ASN A 37 -29.69 -2.52 -12.07
N GLY A 38 -29.18 -1.30 -12.18
CA GLY A 38 -28.96 -0.39 -11.05
C GLY A 38 -27.66 -0.60 -10.28
N VAL A 39 -26.87 -1.63 -10.57
CA VAL A 39 -25.60 -1.89 -9.88
C VAL A 39 -24.46 -1.06 -10.49
N LYS A 40 -23.87 -0.17 -9.69
CA LYS A 40 -22.70 0.65 -10.07
C LYS A 40 -21.36 0.04 -9.68
N GLY A 41 -21.35 -0.84 -8.68
CA GLY A 41 -20.13 -1.49 -8.21
C GLY A 41 -19.54 -2.41 -9.28
N LYS A 42 -18.22 -2.55 -9.30
CA LYS A 42 -17.48 -3.42 -10.23
C LYS A 42 -16.85 -4.56 -9.43
N TYR A 43 -17.50 -5.72 -9.40
CA TYR A 43 -17.03 -6.91 -8.68
C TYR A 43 -17.62 -8.17 -9.32
N PRO A 44 -17.09 -9.37 -9.02
CA PRO A 44 -17.62 -10.58 -9.62
C PRO A 44 -18.86 -11.03 -8.84
N ILE A 45 -19.89 -11.41 -9.56
CA ILE A 45 -21.03 -12.17 -9.03
C ILE A 45 -20.95 -13.56 -9.66
N CYS A 46 -21.13 -14.58 -8.84
CA CYS A 46 -21.09 -15.97 -9.27
C CYS A 46 -22.45 -16.65 -9.05
N PHE A 47 -22.79 -17.56 -9.95
CA PHE A 47 -23.83 -18.57 -9.75
C PHE A 47 -23.17 -19.94 -9.71
N LEU A 48 -23.04 -20.51 -8.51
CA LEU A 48 -22.38 -21.79 -8.29
C LEU A 48 -23.39 -22.86 -7.89
N LEU A 49 -23.19 -24.07 -8.43
CA LEU A 49 -23.93 -25.29 -8.13
C LEU A 49 -23.08 -26.21 -7.27
N TRP A 50 -23.68 -26.68 -6.18
CA TRP A 50 -23.06 -27.50 -5.16
C TRP A 50 -23.85 -28.78 -4.96
N ASN A 51 -23.14 -29.91 -4.84
CA ASN A 51 -23.72 -31.18 -4.47
C ASN A 51 -23.63 -31.37 -2.97
N LEU A 52 -24.76 -31.19 -2.29
CA LEU A 52 -24.83 -31.21 -0.83
C LEU A 52 -24.71 -32.62 -0.23
N ALA A 53 -24.78 -33.66 -1.07
CA ALA A 53 -24.65 -35.05 -0.64
C ALA A 53 -23.18 -35.54 -0.64
N LYS A 54 -22.24 -34.72 -1.13
CA LYS A 54 -20.83 -35.06 -1.25
C LYS A 54 -19.95 -33.97 -0.65
N ASP A 55 -18.87 -34.40 -0.01
CA ASP A 55 -17.87 -33.49 0.51
C ASP A 55 -16.96 -32.95 -0.61
N ARG A 56 -16.34 -31.80 -0.35
CA ARG A 56 -15.37 -31.18 -1.26
C ARG A 56 -14.14 -32.07 -1.46
N GLU A 57 -13.75 -32.26 -2.72
CA GLU A 57 -12.60 -33.09 -3.11
C GLU A 57 -11.31 -32.28 -3.34
N LEU A 58 -11.42 -31.02 -3.77
CA LEU A 58 -10.30 -30.17 -4.20
C LEU A 58 -10.18 -28.91 -3.35
N LYS A 59 -8.94 -28.41 -3.19
CA LYS A 59 -8.64 -27.08 -2.62
C LYS A 59 -8.75 -25.94 -3.66
N SER A 60 -9.23 -26.24 -4.86
CA SER A 60 -9.48 -25.25 -5.90
C SER A 60 -10.81 -25.53 -6.59
N ILE A 61 -11.42 -24.50 -7.17
CA ILE A 61 -12.61 -24.64 -8.01
C ILE A 61 -12.43 -23.88 -9.32
N SER A 62 -12.90 -24.47 -10.42
CA SER A 62 -12.87 -23.87 -11.75
C SER A 62 -14.25 -23.31 -12.09
N ILE A 63 -14.34 -22.00 -12.31
CA ILE A 63 -15.59 -21.29 -12.54
C ILE A 63 -15.55 -20.62 -13.91
N ASP A 64 -16.55 -20.85 -14.74
CA ASP A 64 -16.62 -20.22 -16.07
C ASP A 64 -16.72 -18.70 -15.93
N ILE A 65 -15.99 -17.95 -16.76
CA ILE A 65 -16.09 -16.50 -16.87
C ILE A 65 -17.05 -16.20 -18.00
N ALA A 66 -18.19 -15.56 -17.69
CA ALA A 66 -19.21 -15.18 -18.65
C ALA A 66 -19.18 -13.68 -18.97
N ASP A 67 -19.38 -13.35 -20.24
CA ASP A 67 -19.54 -11.98 -20.72
C ASP A 67 -20.98 -11.45 -20.58
N GLU A 68 -21.24 -10.25 -21.11
CA GLU A 68 -22.56 -9.60 -21.06
C GLU A 68 -23.61 -10.29 -21.94
N SER A 69 -23.19 -11.13 -22.89
CA SER A 69 -24.06 -11.97 -23.73
C SER A 69 -24.31 -13.37 -23.15
N ALA A 70 -23.81 -13.64 -21.94
CA ALA A 70 -23.80 -14.94 -21.28
C ALA A 70 -22.96 -16.01 -22.02
N LYS A 71 -22.00 -15.59 -22.86
CA LYS A 71 -21.02 -16.48 -23.47
C LYS A 71 -19.86 -16.70 -22.50
N THR A 72 -19.41 -17.94 -22.36
CA THR A 72 -18.15 -18.25 -21.66
C THR A 72 -16.96 -17.73 -22.47
N ILE A 73 -16.07 -16.99 -21.82
CA ILE A 73 -14.87 -16.36 -22.40
C ILE A 73 -13.58 -16.79 -21.71
N GLY A 74 -13.68 -17.70 -20.74
CA GLY A 74 -12.54 -18.16 -19.96
C GLY A 74 -12.97 -18.93 -18.71
N THR A 75 -11.99 -19.28 -17.89
CA THR A 75 -12.16 -19.98 -16.62
C THR A 75 -11.38 -19.27 -15.52
N LYS A 76 -11.99 -19.12 -14.34
CA LYS A 76 -11.32 -18.70 -13.11
C LYS A 76 -11.03 -19.90 -12.21
N HIS A 77 -9.77 -20.15 -11.89
CA HIS A 77 -9.30 -21.20 -11.00
C HIS A 77 -9.11 -20.67 -9.57
N LEU A 78 -10.20 -20.52 -8.84
CA LEU A 78 -10.15 -19.99 -7.48
C LEU A 78 -9.52 -21.00 -6.51
N GLN A 79 -8.35 -20.65 -5.97
CA GLN A 79 -7.72 -21.37 -4.86
C GLN A 79 -8.41 -21.04 -3.54
N LEU A 80 -8.67 -22.07 -2.74
CA LEU A 80 -9.28 -21.95 -1.42
C LEU A 80 -8.20 -21.73 -0.37
N ILE A 81 -7.98 -20.47 -0.01
CA ILE A 81 -6.95 -20.07 0.96
C ILE A 81 -7.23 -20.61 2.37
N GLU A 82 -6.19 -20.81 3.15
CA GLU A 82 -6.26 -21.00 4.59
C GLU A 82 -6.14 -19.64 5.32
N LYS A 83 -6.56 -19.60 6.60
CA LYS A 83 -6.52 -18.35 7.38
C LYS A 83 -5.08 -17.84 7.55
N GLY A 84 -4.08 -18.71 7.45
CA GLY A 84 -2.66 -18.41 7.60
C GLY A 84 -2.03 -17.74 6.37
N ASP A 85 -2.56 -18.02 5.18
CA ASP A 85 -1.89 -17.75 3.90
C ASP A 85 -1.83 -16.26 3.55
N VAL A 86 -2.59 -15.42 4.23
CA VAL A 86 -2.72 -14.01 3.88
C VAL A 86 -1.47 -13.19 4.15
N ILE A 87 -1.09 -12.31 3.21
CA ILE A 87 0.11 -11.46 3.33
C ILE A 87 0.13 -10.62 4.62
N ASN A 88 -1.05 -10.26 5.14
CA ASN A 88 -1.19 -9.55 6.40
C ASN A 88 -0.62 -10.28 7.63
N LYS A 89 -0.31 -11.58 7.51
CA LYS A 89 0.32 -12.45 8.52
C LYS A 89 1.78 -12.81 8.19
N TRP A 90 2.36 -12.26 7.13
CA TRP A 90 3.70 -12.62 6.64
C TRP A 90 4.83 -12.37 7.66
N PHE A 91 4.65 -11.39 8.55
CA PHE A 91 5.59 -11.06 9.60
C PHE A 91 4.85 -10.71 10.89
N GLU A 92 5.54 -10.88 12.02
CA GLU A 92 5.00 -10.46 13.31
C GLU A 92 4.84 -8.95 13.35
N ARG A 93 3.65 -8.49 13.73
CA ARG A 93 3.36 -7.06 13.85
C ARG A 93 3.89 -6.58 15.21
N PRO A 94 4.75 -5.54 15.25
CA PRO A 94 5.27 -5.02 16.51
C PRO A 94 4.13 -4.57 17.42
N LYS A 95 4.16 -5.01 18.69
CA LYS A 95 3.21 -4.55 19.70
C LYS A 95 3.52 -3.11 20.08
N ASN A 96 2.48 -2.29 20.20
CA ASN A 96 2.60 -0.90 20.65
C ASN A 96 2.63 -0.84 22.18
N SER A 97 3.35 0.15 22.70
CA SER A 97 3.38 0.48 24.11
C SER A 97 2.07 1.15 24.54
N ASN A 98 1.68 0.93 25.79
CA ASN A 98 0.58 1.67 26.41
C ASN A 98 0.99 3.08 26.85
N GLU A 99 2.29 3.36 26.95
CA GLU A 99 2.85 4.60 27.50
C GLU A 99 3.34 5.56 26.41
N TYR A 100 3.53 5.06 25.18
CA TYR A 100 3.99 5.85 24.06
C TYR A 100 2.82 6.18 23.13
N ILE A 101 2.48 7.47 23.05
CA ILE A 101 1.31 7.96 22.33
C ILE A 101 1.77 8.92 21.24
N LEU A 102 1.17 8.79 20.05
CA LEU A 102 1.34 9.73 18.95
C LEU A 102 -0.05 10.16 18.42
N PRO A 103 -0.20 11.40 17.91
CA PRO A 103 -1.46 11.87 17.34
C PRO A 103 -1.91 11.00 16.16
N PRO A 104 -3.11 10.39 16.21
CA PRO A 104 -3.55 9.47 15.17
C PRO A 104 -4.01 10.22 13.92
N LEU A 105 -3.64 9.71 12.75
CA LEU A 105 -3.87 10.33 11.45
C LEU A 105 -4.90 9.57 10.61
N SER A 106 -5.73 10.33 9.88
CA SER A 106 -6.67 9.79 8.88
C SER A 106 -6.19 9.94 7.44
N ASN A 107 -5.22 10.82 7.23
CA ASN A 107 -4.46 11.07 6.00
C ASN A 107 -3.15 11.76 6.42
N GLY A 108 -2.31 12.13 5.46
CA GLY A 108 -1.00 12.74 5.76
C GLY A 108 -0.98 13.91 6.75
N ILE A 109 -2.03 14.73 6.88
CA ILE A 109 -1.99 15.97 7.71
C ILE A 109 -3.12 16.13 8.73
N SER A 110 -4.13 15.25 8.68
CA SER A 110 -5.36 15.37 9.47
C SER A 110 -5.37 14.45 10.69
N VAL A 111 -5.19 15.05 11.87
CA VAL A 111 -5.38 14.40 13.17
C VAL A 111 -6.86 14.12 13.40
N ARG A 112 -7.17 12.96 13.97
CA ARG A 112 -8.54 12.60 14.38
C ARG A 112 -8.58 12.22 15.84
N GLU A 113 -9.14 13.13 16.62
CA GLU A 113 -9.66 12.88 17.96
C GLU A 113 -11.17 12.61 17.86
N ASN A 114 -11.75 11.81 18.77
CA ASN A 114 -13.20 11.53 18.91
C ASN A 114 -13.75 10.19 18.37
N ASN A 115 -12.94 9.13 18.31
CA ASN A 115 -13.47 7.77 18.14
C ASN A 115 -13.34 6.96 19.44
N SER A 116 -14.34 6.16 19.78
CA SER A 116 -14.31 5.24 20.93
C SER A 116 -13.14 4.24 20.85
N ASP A 117 -12.69 3.89 19.64
CA ASP A 117 -11.51 3.08 19.35
C ASP A 117 -10.40 3.94 18.71
N THR A 118 -9.85 4.88 19.47
CA THR A 118 -8.77 5.74 18.98
C THR A 118 -7.43 4.98 18.96
N ARG A 119 -6.84 4.83 17.77
CA ARG A 119 -5.59 4.09 17.53
C ARG A 119 -4.36 5.00 17.60
N HIS A 120 -4.07 5.54 18.79
CA HIS A 120 -2.95 6.48 19.03
C HIS A 120 -1.73 5.85 19.69
N ARG A 121 -1.83 4.59 20.14
CA ARG A 121 -0.71 3.88 20.79
C ARG A 121 0.37 3.58 19.76
N ALA A 122 1.62 3.87 20.09
CA ALA A 122 2.80 3.66 19.26
C ALA A 122 3.95 3.07 20.11
N ARG A 123 5.19 3.23 19.68
CA ARG A 123 6.39 2.74 20.38
C ARG A 123 7.61 3.63 20.10
N PRO A 124 8.65 3.63 20.95
CA PRO A 124 9.79 4.53 20.81
C PRO A 124 10.57 4.42 19.49
N ASP A 125 10.61 3.23 18.90
CA ASP A 125 11.25 2.90 17.61
C ASP A 125 10.27 2.97 16.42
N PHE A 126 9.15 3.70 16.57
CA PHE A 126 8.16 3.88 15.51
C PHE A 126 8.76 4.67 14.34
N LEU A 127 8.75 4.06 13.14
CA LEU A 127 9.16 4.72 11.90
C LEU A 127 7.96 5.27 11.14
N ALA A 128 6.90 4.47 11.02
CA ALA A 128 5.66 4.81 10.33
C ALA A 128 4.52 3.85 10.73
N SER A 129 3.33 4.11 10.22
CA SER A 129 2.18 3.22 10.28
C SER A 129 1.75 2.86 8.87
N ILE A 130 1.56 1.58 8.57
CA ILE A 130 0.90 1.15 7.33
C ILE A 130 -0.51 0.69 7.65
N CYS A 131 -1.50 1.36 7.07
CA CYS A 131 -2.87 0.86 7.08
C CYS A 131 -2.99 -0.23 6.01
N SER A 132 -3.28 -1.47 6.40
CA SER A 132 -3.44 -2.61 5.49
C SER A 132 -4.80 -3.26 5.69
N LYS A 133 -5.87 -2.45 5.62
CA LYS A 133 -7.24 -2.90 5.86
C LYS A 133 -7.66 -3.91 4.79
N GLY A 134 -8.26 -5.02 5.23
CA GLY A 134 -8.60 -6.14 4.35
C GLY A 134 -7.36 -6.76 3.71
N ASN A 135 -7.55 -7.86 2.97
CA ASN A 135 -6.47 -8.59 2.32
C ASN A 135 -6.74 -8.80 0.81
N ASP A 136 -7.72 -8.08 0.27
CA ASP A 136 -8.17 -8.19 -1.11
C ASP A 136 -8.08 -6.84 -1.86
N PHE A 137 -8.28 -6.91 -3.18
CA PHE A 137 -8.30 -5.75 -4.08
C PHE A 137 -9.42 -4.76 -3.75
N GLN A 138 -10.57 -5.22 -3.23
CA GLN A 138 -11.66 -4.34 -2.80
C GLN A 138 -11.17 -3.28 -1.79
N ASN A 139 -10.18 -3.64 -0.97
CA ASN A 139 -9.65 -2.78 0.07
C ASN A 139 -8.29 -2.13 -0.26
N SER A 140 -7.74 -2.30 -1.48
CA SER A 140 -6.43 -1.73 -1.86
C SER A 140 -6.36 -0.20 -1.80
N LYS A 141 -7.49 0.51 -1.80
CA LYS A 141 -7.53 1.97 -1.59
C LYS A 141 -7.17 2.40 -0.17
N TYR A 142 -7.31 1.51 0.81
CA TYR A 142 -6.97 1.78 2.21
C TYR A 142 -5.52 1.43 2.54
N VAL A 143 -4.76 0.94 1.57
CA VAL A 143 -3.34 0.65 1.73
C VAL A 143 -2.57 1.96 1.59
N VAL A 144 -2.14 2.52 2.73
CA VAL A 144 -1.44 3.81 2.83
C VAL A 144 -0.38 3.77 3.93
N ILE A 145 0.66 4.59 3.77
CA ILE A 145 1.75 4.78 4.74
C ILE A 145 1.58 6.15 5.40
N LEU A 146 1.67 6.23 6.73
CA LEU A 146 1.53 7.47 7.50
C LEU A 146 2.70 7.63 8.47
N SER A 147 3.12 8.86 8.75
CA SER A 147 4.21 9.19 9.69
C SER A 147 3.79 9.11 11.16
N SER A 148 2.55 8.75 11.44
CA SER A 148 1.97 8.60 12.77
C SER A 148 0.89 7.50 12.73
N PRO A 149 0.43 6.93 13.86
CA PRO A 149 -0.55 5.86 13.88
C PRO A 149 -1.80 6.16 13.04
N SER A 150 -2.19 5.23 12.17
CA SER A 150 -3.45 5.36 11.44
C SER A 150 -4.65 5.12 12.36
N VAL A 151 -5.73 5.88 12.17
CA VAL A 151 -7.02 5.66 12.85
C VAL A 151 -7.69 4.32 12.51
N SER A 152 -7.18 3.59 11.52
CA SER A 152 -7.75 2.33 11.04
C SER A 152 -7.32 1.14 11.91
N ALA A 153 -8.28 0.30 12.31
CA ALA A 153 -8.00 -0.97 12.98
C ALA A 153 -7.18 -1.96 12.13
N GLY A 154 -7.07 -1.73 10.82
CA GLY A 154 -6.25 -2.53 9.91
C GLY A 154 -4.79 -2.11 9.85
N ALA A 155 -4.38 -1.12 10.64
CA ALA A 155 -3.02 -0.59 10.62
C ALA A 155 -2.06 -1.31 11.57
N PHE A 156 -0.77 -1.20 11.27
CA PHE A 156 0.31 -1.72 12.09
C PHE A 156 1.52 -0.80 12.05
N THR A 157 2.33 -0.89 13.10
CA THR A 157 3.56 -0.12 13.24
C THR A 157 4.67 -0.70 12.37
N VAL A 158 5.40 0.18 11.70
CA VAL A 158 6.66 -0.10 11.03
C VAL A 158 7.80 0.33 11.93
N ASN A 159 8.74 -0.56 12.19
CA ASN A 159 10.02 -0.31 12.85
C ASN A 159 11.15 -0.92 11.99
N ASP A 160 12.40 -0.86 12.46
CA ASP A 160 13.56 -1.38 11.72
C ASP A 160 13.40 -2.87 11.38
N GLU A 161 12.91 -3.68 12.34
CA GLU A 161 12.80 -5.13 12.22
C GLU A 161 11.84 -5.59 11.11
N ASN A 162 10.78 -4.83 10.84
CA ASN A 162 9.78 -5.21 9.84
C ASN A 162 9.73 -4.29 8.61
N PHE A 163 10.59 -3.27 8.55
CA PHE A 163 10.57 -2.23 7.52
C PHE A 163 10.49 -2.82 6.11
N GLU A 164 11.40 -3.72 5.75
CA GLU A 164 11.50 -4.22 4.37
C GLU A 164 10.25 -5.00 3.96
N LYS A 165 9.80 -5.95 4.79
CA LYS A 165 8.57 -6.72 4.53
C LYS A 165 7.32 -5.86 4.53
N ALA A 166 7.27 -4.83 5.38
CA ALA A 166 6.14 -3.90 5.42
C ALA A 166 6.01 -3.10 4.12
N LEU A 167 7.13 -2.67 3.55
CA LEU A 167 7.16 -1.93 2.29
C LEU A 167 6.93 -2.82 1.07
N VAL A 168 7.42 -4.06 1.07
CA VAL A 168 7.04 -5.07 0.06
C VAL A 168 5.53 -5.31 0.10
N LEU A 169 4.94 -5.51 1.29
CA LEU A 169 3.49 -5.67 1.43
C LEU A 169 2.74 -4.47 0.82
N HIS A 170 3.22 -3.25 1.07
CA HIS A 170 2.60 -2.06 0.47
C HIS A 170 2.70 -2.08 -1.06
N ALA A 171 3.88 -2.31 -1.63
CA ALA A 171 4.08 -2.37 -3.08
C ALA A 171 3.21 -3.46 -3.74
N VAL A 172 3.28 -4.70 -3.22
CA VAL A 172 2.53 -5.86 -3.69
C VAL A 172 1.03 -5.59 -3.72
N ARG A 173 0.48 -4.88 -2.73
CA ARG A 173 -0.95 -4.58 -2.66
C ARG A 173 -1.39 -3.40 -3.52
N LYS A 174 -0.45 -2.61 -4.04
CA LYS A 174 -0.72 -1.34 -4.74
C LYS A 174 -0.35 -1.33 -6.22
N ILE A 175 0.66 -2.11 -6.63
CA ILE A 175 1.12 -2.19 -8.02
C ILE A 175 0.09 -2.89 -8.92
N PRO A 176 -0.43 -4.09 -8.58
CA PRO A 176 -1.43 -4.76 -9.40
C PRO A 176 -2.73 -3.96 -9.48
N ARG A 177 -3.28 -3.82 -10.69
CA ARG A 177 -4.49 -3.02 -10.93
C ARG A 177 -5.75 -3.79 -10.52
N PRO A 178 -6.66 -3.19 -9.73
CA PRO A 178 -7.97 -3.78 -9.47
C PRO A 178 -8.79 -3.86 -10.75
N THR A 179 -9.32 -5.05 -11.03
CA THR A 179 -10.33 -5.32 -12.05
C THR A 179 -11.62 -5.77 -11.38
N TRP A 180 -12.71 -5.87 -12.13
CA TRP A 180 -13.94 -6.43 -11.56
C TRP A 180 -13.77 -7.91 -11.20
N LEU A 181 -12.83 -8.61 -11.83
CA LEU A 181 -12.65 -10.05 -11.68
C LEU A 181 -11.75 -10.38 -10.48
N ASN A 182 -10.67 -9.62 -10.29
CA ASN A 182 -9.76 -9.79 -9.16
C ASN A 182 -10.20 -9.07 -7.87
N ASP A 183 -11.31 -8.33 -7.86
CA ASP A 183 -11.82 -7.57 -6.70
C ASP A 183 -11.96 -8.42 -5.41
N ARG A 184 -12.01 -9.76 -5.55
CA ARG A 184 -12.06 -10.72 -4.43
C ARG A 184 -10.77 -11.51 -4.21
N ASN A 185 -9.80 -11.44 -5.11
CA ASN A 185 -8.54 -12.17 -4.97
C ASN A 185 -7.81 -11.71 -3.71
N GLN A 186 -7.20 -12.67 -3.01
CA GLN A 186 -6.45 -12.43 -1.79
C GLN A 186 -4.98 -12.29 -2.12
N PHE A 187 -4.28 -11.41 -1.41
CA PHE A 187 -2.82 -11.35 -1.44
C PHE A 187 -2.25 -12.37 -0.45
N LEU A 188 -1.29 -13.16 -0.90
CA LEU A 188 -0.74 -14.28 -0.14
C LEU A 188 0.64 -13.94 0.42
N ILE A 189 1.04 -14.67 1.46
CA ILE A 189 2.44 -14.85 1.83
C ILE A 189 3.13 -15.50 0.62
N PRO A 190 4.31 -15.02 0.20
CA PRO A 190 4.94 -15.53 -1.00
C PRO A 190 5.26 -17.02 -0.83
N HIS A 191 5.00 -17.79 -1.88
CA HIS A 191 5.32 -19.22 -1.93
C HIS A 191 6.84 -19.45 -2.03
N THR A 192 7.57 -18.48 -2.58
CA THR A 192 9.03 -18.50 -2.72
C THR A 192 9.58 -17.22 -2.11
N GLU A 193 10.61 -17.32 -1.26
CA GLU A 193 11.22 -16.14 -0.64
C GLU A 193 11.79 -15.20 -1.72
N PRO A 194 11.36 -13.93 -1.77
CA PRO A 194 11.89 -12.98 -2.74
C PRO A 194 13.37 -12.67 -2.52
N ASN A 195 14.08 -12.35 -3.61
CA ASN A 195 15.47 -11.90 -3.52
C ASN A 195 15.56 -10.43 -3.05
N GLN A 196 16.75 -10.01 -2.62
CA GLN A 196 16.95 -8.66 -2.10
C GLN A 196 16.68 -7.54 -3.12
N GLU A 197 16.92 -7.80 -4.42
CA GLU A 197 16.62 -6.82 -5.47
C GLU A 197 15.12 -6.50 -5.51
N PHE A 198 14.25 -7.52 -5.43
CA PHE A 198 12.80 -7.34 -5.36
C PHE A 198 12.37 -6.55 -4.12
N TYR A 199 12.97 -6.84 -2.96
CA TYR A 199 12.71 -6.06 -1.73
C TYR A 199 13.08 -4.59 -1.94
N ASN A 200 14.27 -4.32 -2.48
CA ASN A 200 14.77 -2.97 -2.69
C ASN A 200 13.92 -2.20 -3.71
N ASP A 201 13.54 -2.84 -4.81
CA ASP A 201 12.68 -2.27 -5.85
C ASP A 201 11.30 -1.92 -5.29
N CYS A 202 10.69 -2.81 -4.50
CA CYS A 202 9.41 -2.56 -3.83
C CYS A 202 9.48 -1.37 -2.85
N ILE A 203 10.58 -1.27 -2.09
CA ILE A 203 10.81 -0.17 -1.15
C ILE A 203 10.91 1.15 -1.91
N ILE A 204 11.79 1.23 -2.92
CA ILE A 204 11.98 2.46 -3.70
C ILE A 204 10.69 2.88 -4.40
N TRP A 205 9.96 1.95 -5.02
CA TRP A 205 8.65 2.24 -5.61
C TRP A 205 7.67 2.80 -4.57
N SER A 206 7.64 2.21 -3.37
CA SER A 206 6.74 2.62 -2.30
C SER A 206 7.01 4.03 -1.79
N LEU A 207 8.27 4.49 -1.76
CA LEU A 207 8.62 5.82 -1.26
C LEU A 207 7.99 6.96 -2.08
N PHE A 208 7.80 6.75 -3.39
CA PHE A 208 7.27 7.78 -4.30
C PHE A 208 5.86 7.43 -4.82
N SER A 209 5.24 6.39 -4.27
CA SER A 209 3.86 6.05 -4.61
C SER A 209 2.89 7.14 -4.09
N SER A 210 1.74 7.30 -4.76
CA SER A 210 0.71 8.24 -4.31
C SER A 210 0.06 7.86 -2.97
N SER A 211 0.21 6.60 -2.53
CA SER A 211 -0.26 6.09 -1.24
C SER A 211 0.79 6.13 -0.13
N ASN A 212 2.01 6.59 -0.42
CA ASN A 212 2.87 7.10 0.62
C ASN A 212 2.37 8.48 1.07
N GLU A 213 1.68 8.49 2.20
CA GLU A 213 1.12 9.68 2.82
C GLU A 213 1.98 10.19 4.00
N THR A 214 3.25 9.79 4.11
CA THR A 214 4.11 10.28 5.20
C THR A 214 4.32 11.78 5.10
N THR A 215 4.43 12.41 6.26
CA THR A 215 4.57 13.87 6.43
C THR A 215 5.47 14.18 7.62
N SER A 216 6.01 15.40 7.64
CA SER A 216 6.62 16.00 8.81
C SER A 216 5.69 17.10 9.32
N LEU A 217 5.32 17.05 10.60
CA LEU A 217 4.33 17.97 11.19
C LEU A 217 4.86 18.53 12.50
N SER A 218 4.75 19.84 12.64
CA SER A 218 5.11 20.55 13.86
C SER A 218 3.88 20.99 14.64
N ASN A 219 4.07 21.20 15.94
CA ASN A 219 3.07 21.80 16.83
C ASN A 219 1.71 21.07 16.82
N VAL A 220 1.74 19.74 16.74
CA VAL A 220 0.52 18.93 16.67
C VAL A 220 -0.07 18.78 18.07
N GLU A 221 -1.14 19.51 18.35
CA GLU A 221 -1.87 19.40 19.62
C GLU A 221 -2.68 18.10 19.67
N TYR A 222 -2.49 17.32 20.74
CA TYR A 222 -3.24 16.09 20.98
C TYR A 222 -3.23 15.74 22.48
N LEU A 223 -4.40 15.45 23.06
CA LEU A 223 -4.53 15.09 24.48
C LEU A 223 -3.79 16.05 25.44
N GLY A 224 -3.86 17.35 25.19
CA GLY A 224 -3.24 18.38 26.02
C GLY A 224 -1.71 18.47 25.90
N ASN A 225 -1.09 17.73 24.98
CA ASN A 225 0.33 17.79 24.68
C ASN A 225 0.56 18.31 23.26
N THR A 226 1.76 18.82 23.00
CA THR A 226 2.20 19.27 21.68
C THR A 226 3.26 18.31 21.15
N TYR A 227 3.03 17.75 19.96
CA TYR A 227 3.88 16.74 19.33
C TYR A 227 4.62 17.28 18.12
N GLN A 228 5.79 16.71 17.88
CA GLN A 228 6.59 16.87 16.67
C GLN A 228 6.65 15.51 15.96
N ILE A 229 6.05 15.42 14.77
CA ILE A 229 6.03 14.20 13.98
C ILE A 229 7.12 14.32 12.92
N LYS A 230 8.20 13.56 13.08
CA LYS A 230 9.29 13.47 12.11
C LYS A 230 8.91 12.55 10.95
N ASN A 231 9.36 12.88 9.74
CA ASN A 231 9.21 12.00 8.60
C ASN A 231 10.43 11.08 8.46
N ASN A 232 10.36 9.88 9.03
CA ASN A 232 11.44 8.90 8.89
C ASN A 232 11.62 8.35 7.47
N PHE A 233 10.69 8.65 6.56
CA PHE A 233 10.67 8.19 5.17
C PHE A 233 11.33 9.17 4.19
N TYR A 234 11.92 10.26 4.69
CA TYR A 234 12.67 11.18 3.84
C TYR A 234 13.90 10.48 3.22
N PRO A 235 14.06 10.50 1.88
CA PRO A 235 14.98 9.57 1.19
C PRO A 235 16.40 10.11 0.98
N PHE A 236 16.66 11.40 1.24
CA PHE A 236 17.95 12.02 0.93
C PHE A 236 18.71 12.44 2.19
N LEU A 237 20.04 12.32 2.13
CA LEU A 237 20.91 12.67 3.25
C LEU A 237 21.03 14.20 3.41
N ILE A 238 21.11 14.67 4.66
CA ILE A 238 21.33 16.07 5.02
C ILE A 238 22.59 16.62 4.33
N GLU A 239 23.65 15.82 4.22
CA GLU A 239 24.90 16.22 3.55
C GLU A 239 24.69 16.50 2.06
N GLU A 240 23.69 15.88 1.42
CA GLU A 240 23.29 16.20 0.06
C GLU A 240 22.45 17.48 0.02
N LEU A 241 21.46 17.62 0.93
CA LEU A 241 20.59 18.79 1.02
C LEU A 241 21.37 20.08 1.27
N LYS A 242 22.43 20.03 2.08
CA LYS A 242 23.33 21.18 2.34
C LYS A 242 23.99 21.72 1.07
N LYS A 243 24.02 20.94 -0.01
CA LYS A 243 24.55 21.34 -1.33
C LYS A 243 23.45 21.84 -2.28
N TRP A 244 22.18 21.74 -1.89
CA TRP A 244 21.06 22.17 -2.72
C TRP A 244 20.74 23.65 -2.49
N GLU A 245 20.06 24.25 -3.46
CA GLU A 245 19.55 25.61 -3.32
C GLU A 245 18.29 25.61 -2.45
N ILE A 246 18.48 25.75 -1.13
CA ILE A 246 17.38 25.92 -0.17
C ILE A 246 17.44 27.35 0.34
N LYS A 247 16.50 28.21 -0.01
CA LYS A 247 16.54 29.64 0.38
C LYS A 247 15.94 29.92 1.75
N ASP A 248 15.07 29.02 2.22
CA ASP A 248 14.43 29.14 3.52
C ASP A 248 15.47 29.06 4.66
N PRO A 249 15.60 30.11 5.50
CA PRO A 249 16.59 30.16 6.57
C PRO A 249 16.29 29.19 7.71
N ASP A 250 15.02 28.93 8.00
CA ASP A 250 14.60 28.01 9.06
C ASP A 250 14.99 26.58 8.67
N PHE A 251 14.80 26.21 7.41
CA PHE A 251 15.20 24.88 6.90
C PHE A 251 16.71 24.70 6.96
N ARG A 252 17.49 25.73 6.60
CA ARG A 252 18.96 25.69 6.74
C ARG A 252 19.39 25.53 8.19
N GLN A 253 18.73 26.21 9.11
CA GLN A 253 19.01 26.08 10.53
C GLN A 253 18.69 24.67 11.01
N GLN A 254 17.52 24.12 10.67
CA GLN A 254 17.15 22.76 11.03
C GLN A 254 18.17 21.73 10.48
N LEU A 255 18.57 21.84 9.21
CA LEU A 255 19.59 20.97 8.60
C LEU A 255 20.97 21.03 9.27
N SER A 256 21.25 22.09 10.03
CA SER A 256 22.53 22.23 10.74
C SER A 256 22.58 21.45 12.07
N VAL A 257 21.41 21.18 12.68
CA VAL A 257 21.29 20.55 14.00
C VAL A 257 20.61 19.19 14.00
N ASP A 258 19.83 18.88 12.96
CA ASP A 258 19.07 17.64 12.88
C ASP A 258 19.91 16.48 12.31
N GLU A 259 19.33 15.28 12.28
CA GLU A 259 19.96 14.06 11.82
C GLU A 259 19.29 13.43 10.59
N ASN A 260 20.08 12.64 9.88
CA ASN A 260 19.62 11.85 8.75
C ASN A 260 18.46 10.92 9.15
N ARG A 261 17.39 10.93 8.35
CA ARG A 261 16.21 10.08 8.53
C ARG A 261 16.51 8.62 8.21
N PHE A 262 15.67 7.73 8.74
CA PHE A 262 15.87 6.28 8.63
C PHE A 262 16.03 5.83 7.18
N VAL A 263 15.10 6.21 6.30
CA VAL A 263 15.13 5.77 4.89
C VAL A 263 16.36 6.27 4.15
N ALA A 264 16.81 7.51 4.36
CA ALA A 264 18.05 7.99 3.77
C ALA A 264 19.28 7.15 4.21
N LYS A 265 19.33 6.74 5.49
CA LYS A 265 20.39 5.85 6.02
C LYS A 265 20.28 4.44 5.43
N TRP A 266 19.06 3.93 5.22
CA TRP A 266 18.80 2.63 4.59
C TRP A 266 19.25 2.65 3.12
N ILE A 267 18.79 3.62 2.32
CA ILE A 267 19.14 3.77 0.88
C ILE A 267 20.66 3.79 0.69
N LYS A 268 21.40 4.51 1.54
CA LYS A 268 22.88 4.59 1.47
C LYS A 268 23.56 3.21 1.56
N LYS A 269 22.95 2.26 2.27
CA LYS A 269 23.50 0.92 2.51
C LYS A 269 22.97 -0.12 1.50
N SER A 270 21.92 0.20 0.77
CA SER A 270 21.23 -0.74 -0.12
C SER A 270 21.88 -0.82 -1.50
N GLU A 271 21.95 -2.03 -2.05
CA GLU A 271 22.31 -2.27 -3.45
C GLU A 271 21.05 -2.19 -4.32
N LEU A 272 20.93 -1.11 -5.09
CA LEU A 272 19.73 -0.84 -5.89
C LEU A 272 19.90 -1.31 -7.33
N SER A 273 18.80 -1.76 -7.93
CA SER A 273 18.72 -1.99 -9.37
C SER A 273 18.87 -0.67 -10.16
N GLU A 274 19.12 -0.78 -11.47
CA GLU A 274 19.22 0.40 -12.33
C GLU A 274 17.90 1.17 -12.39
N GLU A 275 16.76 0.48 -12.45
CA GLU A 275 15.44 1.11 -12.44
C GLU A 275 15.18 1.85 -11.11
N ALA A 276 15.54 1.25 -9.98
CA ALA A 276 15.40 1.88 -8.67
C ALA A 276 16.32 3.11 -8.51
N LYS A 277 17.56 3.05 -9.04
CA LYS A 277 18.46 4.21 -9.08
C LYS A 277 17.91 5.34 -9.94
N GLU A 278 17.28 5.02 -11.06
CA GLU A 278 16.66 6.00 -11.94
C GLU A 278 15.48 6.69 -11.26
N VAL A 279 14.61 5.95 -10.55
CA VAL A 279 13.53 6.51 -9.73
C VAL A 279 14.08 7.49 -8.69
N LEU A 280 15.15 7.13 -7.95
CA LEU A 280 15.76 8.03 -6.98
C LEU A 280 16.38 9.27 -7.63
N THR A 281 16.94 9.13 -8.82
CA THR A 281 17.52 10.24 -9.58
C THR A 281 16.44 11.26 -9.95
N LYS A 282 15.34 10.80 -10.54
CA LYS A 282 14.20 11.66 -10.89
C LYS A 282 13.48 12.22 -9.67
N ALA A 283 13.37 11.45 -8.60
CA ALA A 283 12.85 11.97 -7.34
C ALA A 283 13.72 13.09 -6.77
N LYS A 284 15.05 13.00 -6.91
CA LYS A 284 15.97 14.03 -6.44
C LYS A 284 15.79 15.34 -7.21
N GLU A 285 15.49 15.28 -8.51
CA GLU A 285 15.18 16.45 -9.34
C GLU A 285 13.91 17.15 -8.82
N VAL A 286 12.83 16.40 -8.58
CA VAL A 286 11.59 16.93 -7.98
C VAL A 286 11.85 17.61 -6.63
N TYR A 287 12.63 16.96 -5.74
CA TYR A 287 12.91 17.52 -4.41
C TYR A 287 13.78 18.78 -4.50
N LYS A 288 14.80 18.80 -5.37
CA LYS A 288 15.60 20.01 -5.62
C LYS A 288 14.74 21.16 -6.11
N PHE A 289 13.85 20.91 -7.07
CA PHE A 289 12.90 21.92 -7.55
C PHE A 289 12.03 22.44 -6.41
N PHE A 290 11.46 21.53 -5.61
CA PHE A 290 10.61 21.88 -4.49
C PHE A 290 11.30 22.83 -3.50
N TYR A 291 12.53 22.52 -3.08
CA TYR A 291 13.25 23.38 -2.11
C TYR A 291 13.74 24.70 -2.71
N SER A 292 14.08 24.76 -4.00
CA SER A 292 14.55 26.00 -4.62
C SER A 292 13.42 27.02 -4.82
N HIS A 293 12.17 26.55 -4.93
CA HIS A 293 10.97 27.37 -5.11
C HIS A 293 10.03 27.39 -3.90
N ILE A 294 10.47 26.90 -2.73
CA ILE A 294 9.59 26.75 -1.55
C ILE A 294 8.94 28.07 -1.11
N ASN A 295 9.67 29.18 -1.24
CA ASN A 295 9.19 30.53 -0.89
C ASN A 295 8.19 31.12 -1.91
N GLU A 296 7.97 30.45 -3.03
CA GLU A 296 7.04 30.84 -4.09
C GLU A 296 5.69 30.11 -3.96
N MET A 297 5.57 29.19 -3.01
CA MET A 297 4.40 28.32 -2.81
C MET A 297 3.68 28.60 -1.48
N ALA A 298 2.38 28.34 -1.45
CA ALA A 298 1.53 28.41 -0.26
C ALA A 298 1.68 27.12 0.57
N THR A 299 2.75 27.03 1.35
CA THR A 299 3.15 25.85 2.13
C THR A 299 2.20 25.50 3.29
N GLN A 300 1.46 26.49 3.80
CA GLN A 300 0.57 26.35 4.97
C GLN A 300 -0.58 25.36 4.73
N ASN A 301 -1.08 25.24 3.50
CA ASN A 301 -2.17 24.32 3.16
C ASN A 301 -1.77 22.85 3.38
N TRP A 302 -0.46 22.58 3.33
CA TRP A 302 0.12 21.25 3.49
C TRP A 302 0.95 21.11 4.77
N LYS A 303 0.88 22.09 5.67
CA LYS A 303 1.62 22.12 6.95
C LYS A 303 3.13 21.89 6.77
N ILE A 304 3.71 22.49 5.73
CA ILE A 304 5.14 22.35 5.45
C ILE A 304 5.91 23.37 6.28
N GLU A 305 6.50 22.90 7.37
CA GLU A 305 7.27 23.71 8.34
C GLU A 305 8.67 23.15 8.61
N ASN A 306 8.96 21.95 8.07
CA ASN A 306 10.20 21.22 8.35
C ASN A 306 10.93 20.81 7.07
N TRP A 307 12.26 20.75 7.17
CA TRP A 307 13.14 20.33 6.08
C TRP A 307 12.85 18.92 5.59
N ASP A 308 12.37 18.01 6.43
CA ASP A 308 12.09 16.61 6.09
C ASP A 308 10.65 16.40 5.59
N SER A 309 10.07 17.41 4.94
CA SER A 309 8.75 17.36 4.31
C SER A 309 8.50 16.04 3.58
N GLY A 310 7.36 15.41 3.85
CA GLY A 310 7.05 14.09 3.30
C GLY A 310 6.55 14.12 1.87
N TRP A 311 6.57 12.97 1.20
CA TRP A 311 6.20 12.87 -0.21
C TRP A 311 4.78 13.38 -0.48
N TYR A 312 3.86 13.13 0.45
CA TYR A 312 2.52 13.69 0.40
C TYR A 312 2.53 15.21 0.33
N GLN A 313 3.28 15.87 1.22
CA GLN A 313 3.34 17.31 1.30
C GLN A 313 3.95 17.91 0.03
N ILE A 314 5.10 17.39 -0.40
CA ILE A 314 5.82 17.85 -1.59
C ILE A 314 4.93 17.74 -2.83
N ARG A 315 4.38 16.54 -3.10
CA ARG A 315 3.54 16.30 -4.28
C ARG A 315 2.27 17.15 -4.28
N ARG A 316 1.62 17.30 -3.12
CA ARG A 316 0.37 18.07 -3.04
C ARG A 316 0.63 19.57 -3.23
N CYS A 317 1.69 20.09 -2.63
CA CYS A 317 2.10 21.48 -2.79
C CYS A 317 2.47 21.80 -4.25
N LEU A 318 3.36 21.02 -4.86
CA LEU A 318 3.74 21.21 -6.27
C LEU A 318 2.52 21.16 -7.22
N ASN A 319 1.64 20.17 -7.03
CA ASN A 319 0.44 20.04 -7.87
C ASN A 319 -0.53 21.21 -7.71
N GLU A 320 -0.69 21.77 -6.51
CA GLU A 320 -1.57 22.93 -6.27
C GLU A 320 -1.07 24.18 -7.02
N HIS A 321 0.25 24.32 -7.14
CA HIS A 321 0.90 25.44 -7.81
C HIS A 321 1.21 25.20 -9.30
N ASN A 322 0.91 24.00 -9.83
CA ASN A 322 1.33 23.55 -11.18
C ASN A 322 2.86 23.61 -11.39
N PHE A 323 3.62 23.42 -10.31
CA PHE A 323 5.09 23.44 -10.30
C PHE A 323 5.67 22.05 -10.53
N ALA A 324 6.89 22.00 -11.06
CA ALA A 324 7.63 20.77 -11.37
C ALA A 324 6.85 19.75 -12.23
N THR A 325 5.96 20.20 -13.12
CA THR A 325 5.08 19.30 -13.88
C THR A 325 5.88 18.33 -14.75
N GLU A 326 6.99 18.78 -15.33
CA GLU A 326 7.87 17.95 -16.16
C GLU A 326 8.59 16.90 -15.29
N GLU A 327 9.25 17.32 -14.22
CA GLU A 327 9.98 16.45 -13.28
C GLU A 327 9.05 15.42 -12.64
N MET A 328 7.82 15.82 -12.29
CA MET A 328 6.79 14.93 -11.75
C MET A 328 6.33 13.88 -12.78
N ASN A 329 6.22 14.25 -14.05
CA ASN A 329 5.87 13.32 -15.12
C ASN A 329 7.03 12.35 -15.43
N GLU A 330 8.28 12.83 -15.41
CA GLU A 330 9.45 11.98 -15.57
C GLU A 330 9.57 10.98 -14.41
N LEU A 331 9.45 11.43 -13.16
CA LEU A 331 9.41 10.55 -11.99
C LEU A 331 8.29 9.52 -12.10
N LYS A 332 7.11 9.94 -12.53
CA LYS A 332 5.98 9.03 -12.75
C LYS A 332 6.33 7.96 -13.79
N LYS A 333 6.93 8.34 -14.90
CA LYS A 333 7.31 7.40 -15.98
C LYS A 333 8.27 6.33 -15.45
N VAL A 334 9.37 6.74 -14.81
CA VAL A 334 10.37 5.79 -14.29
C VAL A 334 9.81 4.95 -13.12
N SER A 335 8.89 5.51 -12.33
CA SER A 335 8.17 4.76 -11.30
C SER A 335 7.20 3.73 -11.90
N ASP A 336 6.57 4.04 -13.04
CA ASP A 336 5.70 3.10 -13.78
C ASP A 336 6.57 1.99 -14.41
N ASP A 337 7.76 2.30 -14.92
CA ASP A 337 8.71 1.31 -15.45
C ASP A 337 9.20 0.34 -14.35
N LEU A 338 9.56 0.86 -13.17
CA LEU A 338 9.87 0.04 -11.99
C LEU A 338 8.67 -0.83 -11.57
N ALA A 339 7.45 -0.29 -11.61
CA ALA A 339 6.25 -1.07 -11.32
C ALA A 339 6.04 -2.22 -12.32
N ASN A 340 6.31 -1.98 -13.61
CA ASN A 340 6.20 -2.98 -14.66
C ASN A 340 7.26 -4.10 -14.51
N LYS A 341 8.44 -3.78 -13.96
CA LYS A 341 9.46 -4.77 -13.58
C LYS A 341 9.01 -5.62 -12.38
N ILE A 342 8.41 -5.00 -11.36
CA ILE A 342 7.97 -5.67 -10.13
C ILE A 342 6.73 -6.55 -10.39
N LEU A 343 5.79 -6.09 -11.21
CA LEU A 343 4.49 -6.75 -11.42
C LEU A 343 4.57 -8.26 -11.77
N PRO A 344 5.36 -8.72 -12.75
CA PRO A 344 5.45 -10.16 -13.03
C PRO A 344 6.07 -10.96 -11.88
N GLN A 345 6.98 -10.35 -11.11
CA GLN A 345 7.63 -10.99 -9.97
C GLN A 345 6.66 -11.21 -8.80
N ILE A 346 5.64 -10.36 -8.64
CA ILE A 346 4.58 -10.54 -7.64
C ILE A 346 3.92 -11.92 -7.82
N GLU A 347 3.63 -12.28 -9.07
CA GLU A 347 3.02 -13.57 -9.41
C GLU A 347 4.05 -14.71 -9.33
N GLU A 348 5.28 -14.47 -9.78
CA GLU A 348 6.39 -15.44 -9.72
C GLU A 348 6.70 -15.90 -8.29
N PHE A 349 6.78 -14.97 -7.34
CA PHE A 349 6.99 -15.28 -5.93
C PHE A 349 5.72 -15.80 -5.23
N GLY A 350 4.56 -15.77 -5.90
CA GLY A 350 3.31 -16.31 -5.38
C GLY A 350 2.58 -15.40 -4.41
N PHE A 351 2.78 -14.08 -4.47
CA PHE A 351 1.96 -13.13 -3.69
C PHE A 351 0.52 -13.02 -4.21
N LEU A 352 0.31 -13.41 -5.46
CA LEU A 352 -0.99 -13.45 -6.13
C LEU A 352 -1.07 -14.68 -7.02
N ASP A 353 -2.18 -15.41 -6.92
CA ASP A 353 -2.46 -16.51 -7.83
C ASP A 353 -2.87 -15.98 -9.21
N LYS A 354 -2.25 -16.54 -10.26
CA LYS A 354 -2.77 -16.45 -11.63
C LYS A 354 -3.99 -17.35 -11.75
N ASP A 355 -5.15 -16.80 -11.44
CA ASP A 355 -6.37 -17.57 -11.36
C ASP A 355 -7.30 -17.39 -12.56
N GLU A 356 -6.88 -16.75 -13.65
CA GLU A 356 -7.71 -16.50 -14.83
C GLU A 356 -7.05 -17.05 -16.10
N VAL A 357 -7.78 -17.87 -16.85
CA VAL A 357 -7.38 -18.40 -18.17
C VAL A 357 -8.46 -18.01 -19.17
N TYR A 358 -8.12 -17.15 -20.13
CA TYR A 358 -9.04 -16.76 -21.20
C TYR A 358 -8.94 -17.75 -22.36
N GLU A 359 -10.07 -18.05 -22.99
CA GLU A 359 -10.04 -18.82 -24.24
C GLU A 359 -9.43 -17.94 -25.33
N GLU A 360 -8.52 -18.49 -26.15
CA GLU A 360 -8.06 -17.82 -27.37
C GLU A 360 -9.29 -17.63 -28.27
N ILE A 361 -9.63 -16.37 -28.56
CA ILE A 361 -10.77 -16.01 -29.41
C ILE A 361 -10.37 -16.12 -30.88
#